data_AF-A0A2S6WIC3-F1
#
_entry.id   AF-A0A2S6WIC3-F1
#
_cell.length_a   1.000
_cell.length_b   1.000
_cell.length_c   1.000
_cell.angle_alpha   90.00
_cell.angle_beta   90.00
_cell.angle_gamma   90.00
#
_symmetry.space_group_name_H-M   'P 1'
#
loop_
_entity.id
_entity.type
_entity.pdbx_description
1 polymer ?
#
loop_
_entity_poly.entity_id
_entity_poly.type
_entity_poly.pdbx_seq_one_letter_code
_entity_poly.pdbx_strand_id
1 'polypeptide(L)'
;MRLRGDAFTSVFQGSVRFNNYIGVTIAAGLLGTKGVAFAAVCNAAIVPTVNVLCVLVFAWFGSARLSLSAIGRQLVTNPLILACVGGILLQAVGLHLPPGIEPALGALGAASMPLGLLCIGAALRFDAARSWAAPIFTSSVAKFALMPAATFAAAQIFGLGSHALIIAVLFQALPTASSSYILARQLGGDAPLMAGITATQTLLGIAAVPIVVALVPA
;
A
#
# COMPACT_ATOMS: atom_id res chain seq x y z
N MET A 1 14.92 -5.65 -18.61
CA MET A 1 14.56 -6.97 -18.01
C MET A 1 13.14 -7.31 -18.48
N ARG A 2 12.91 -8.39 -19.24
CA ARG A 2 11.54 -8.79 -19.62
C ARG A 2 10.93 -9.57 -18.45
N LEU A 3 10.16 -8.89 -17.61
CA LEU A 3 9.43 -9.53 -16.51
C LEU A 3 8.24 -10.33 -17.07
N ARG A 4 7.97 -11.48 -16.49
CA ARG A 4 6.69 -12.19 -16.70
C ARG A 4 5.57 -11.31 -16.12
N GLY A 5 4.37 -11.39 -16.69
CA GLY A 5 3.28 -10.48 -16.36
C GLY A 5 2.88 -10.51 -14.88
N ASP A 6 2.85 -11.70 -14.27
CA ASP A 6 2.66 -11.93 -12.84
C ASP A 6 3.72 -11.23 -11.97
N ALA A 7 5.00 -11.35 -12.34
CA ALA A 7 6.09 -10.65 -11.65
C ALA A 7 6.00 -9.13 -11.81
N PHE A 8 5.62 -8.64 -13.00
CA PHE A 8 5.42 -7.21 -13.26
C PHE A 8 4.32 -6.63 -12.38
N THR A 9 3.18 -7.32 -12.24
CA THR A 9 2.08 -6.86 -11.36
C THR A 9 2.53 -6.74 -9.90
N SER A 10 3.33 -7.69 -9.39
CA SER A 10 3.91 -7.64 -8.04
C SER A 10 4.93 -6.51 -7.87
N VAL A 11 5.84 -6.31 -8.84
CA VAL A 11 6.81 -5.20 -8.83
C VAL A 11 6.10 -3.84 -8.88
N PHE A 12 5.05 -3.71 -9.68
CA PHE A 12 4.25 -2.50 -9.76
C PHE A 12 3.61 -2.19 -8.40
N GLN A 13 2.92 -3.17 -7.79
CA GLN A 13 2.36 -3.02 -6.44
C GLN A 13 3.42 -2.61 -5.40
N GLY A 14 4.59 -3.26 -5.44
CA GLY A 14 5.73 -2.93 -4.58
C GLY A 14 6.23 -1.50 -4.74
N SER A 15 6.06 -0.92 -5.93
CA SER A 15 6.50 0.45 -6.24
C SER A 15 5.50 1.52 -5.78
N VAL A 16 4.19 1.26 -5.90
CA VAL A 16 3.16 2.31 -5.70
C VAL A 16 2.38 2.17 -4.39
N ARG A 17 2.18 0.96 -3.88
CA ARG A 17 1.44 0.76 -2.62
C ARG A 17 2.30 1.15 -1.43
N PHE A 18 1.65 1.49 -0.32
CA PHE A 18 2.29 1.93 0.90
C PHE A 18 1.55 1.40 2.12
N ASN A 19 2.26 1.28 3.24
CA ASN A 19 1.70 0.80 4.49
C ASN A 19 1.05 1.94 5.31
N ASN A 20 -0.27 2.07 5.20
CA ASN A 20 -1.04 3.12 5.90
C ASN A 20 -0.85 3.11 7.41
N TYR A 21 -0.74 1.93 8.04
CA TYR A 21 -0.60 1.83 9.50
C TYR A 21 0.68 2.53 9.96
N ILE A 22 1.81 2.21 9.32
CA ILE A 22 3.09 2.86 9.62
C ILE A 22 3.01 4.37 9.35
N GLY A 23 2.40 4.77 8.23
CA GLY A 23 2.27 6.17 7.84
C GLY A 23 1.50 7.02 8.85
N VAL A 24 0.32 6.54 9.28
CA VAL A 24 -0.51 7.25 10.27
C VAL A 24 0.18 7.32 11.62
N THR A 25 0.84 6.23 12.06
CA THR A 25 1.59 6.22 13.33
C THR A 25 2.74 7.22 13.32
N ILE A 26 3.54 7.26 12.26
CA ILE A 26 4.66 8.21 12.15
C ILE A 26 4.13 9.65 12.03
N ALA A 27 3.09 9.88 11.24
CA ALA A 27 2.47 11.20 11.11
C ALA A 27 1.96 11.73 12.45
N ALA A 28 1.30 10.88 13.25
CA ALA A 28 0.88 11.20 14.61
C ALA A 28 2.07 11.53 15.51
N GLY A 29 3.18 10.79 15.41
CA GLY A 29 4.40 11.06 16.17
C GLY A 29 5.09 12.38 15.80
N LEU A 30 5.08 12.76 14.51
CA LEU A 30 5.75 13.97 14.02
C LEU A 30 4.95 15.25 14.28
N LEU A 31 3.63 15.23 14.03
CA LEU A 31 2.80 16.44 14.01
C LEU A 31 1.53 16.33 14.88
N GLY A 32 1.42 15.28 15.70
CA GLY A 32 0.25 15.05 16.55
C GLY A 32 -1.05 14.90 15.75
N THR A 33 -2.10 15.54 16.23
CA THR A 33 -3.44 15.52 15.59
C THR A 33 -3.43 16.12 14.18
N LYS A 34 -2.58 17.12 13.91
CA LYS A 34 -2.43 17.70 12.56
C LYS A 34 -1.85 16.68 11.58
N GLY A 35 -0.86 15.90 12.03
CA GLY A 35 -0.27 14.82 11.23
C GLY A 35 -1.30 13.77 10.85
N VAL A 36 -2.13 13.35 11.80
CA VAL A 36 -3.25 12.42 11.55
C VAL A 36 -4.23 12.99 10.52
N ALA A 37 -4.55 14.28 10.59
CA ALA A 37 -5.42 14.92 9.61
C ALA A 37 -4.82 14.91 8.20
N PHE A 38 -3.55 15.30 8.03
CA PHE A 38 -2.87 15.24 6.73
C PHE A 38 -2.72 13.81 6.21
N ALA A 39 -2.44 12.85 7.09
CA ALA A 39 -2.40 11.44 6.77
C ALA A 39 -3.75 10.90 6.26
N ALA A 40 -4.86 11.35 6.86
CA ALA A 40 -6.20 11.01 6.39
C ALA A 40 -6.46 11.55 4.98
N VAL A 41 -6.06 12.78 4.69
CA VAL A 41 -6.16 13.37 3.33
C VAL A 41 -5.32 12.58 2.33
N CYS A 42 -4.07 12.26 2.68
CA CYS A 42 -3.20 11.43 1.83
C CYS A 42 -3.82 10.06 1.56
N ASN A 43 -4.36 9.39 2.59
CA ASN A 43 -5.04 8.11 2.44
C ASN A 43 -6.26 8.20 1.53
N ALA A 44 -7.10 9.23 1.70
CA ALA A 44 -8.30 9.43 0.90
C ALA A 44 -7.98 9.58 -0.59
N ALA A 45 -6.87 10.24 -0.93
CA ALA A 45 -6.45 10.42 -2.32
C ALA A 45 -5.68 9.20 -2.88
N ILE A 46 -4.68 8.72 -2.15
CA ILE A 46 -3.72 7.74 -2.69
C ILE A 46 -4.31 6.33 -2.68
N VAL A 47 -5.05 5.93 -1.63
CA VAL A 47 -5.53 4.54 -1.49
C VAL A 47 -6.47 4.13 -2.63
N PRO A 48 -7.52 4.89 -2.99
CA PRO A 48 -8.39 4.51 -4.10
C PRO A 48 -7.63 4.52 -5.44
N THR A 49 -6.84 5.56 -5.68
CA THR A 49 -6.05 5.73 -6.90
C THR A 49 -5.14 4.53 -7.14
N VAL A 50 -4.35 4.16 -6.13
CA VAL A 50 -3.42 3.05 -6.24
C VAL A 50 -4.14 1.71 -6.37
N ASN A 51 -5.24 1.49 -5.63
CA ASN A 51 -6.01 0.24 -5.78
C ASN A 51 -6.57 0.08 -7.21
N VAL A 52 -7.13 1.14 -7.79
CA VAL A 52 -7.62 1.12 -9.17
C VAL A 52 -6.48 0.84 -10.15
N LEU A 53 -5.36 1.55 -10.04
CA LEU A 53 -4.18 1.33 -10.89
C LEU A 53 -3.66 -0.10 -10.78
N CYS A 54 -3.57 -0.66 -9.57
CA CYS A 54 -3.13 -2.03 -9.37
C CYS A 54 -4.10 -3.03 -10.01
N VAL A 55 -5.42 -2.86 -9.83
CA VAL A 55 -6.42 -3.75 -10.45
C VAL A 55 -6.37 -3.68 -11.98
N LEU A 56 -6.18 -2.49 -12.55
CA LEU A 56 -6.01 -2.33 -14.00
C LEU A 56 -4.74 -3.03 -14.50
N VAL A 57 -3.62 -2.88 -13.80
CA VAL A 57 -2.35 -3.56 -14.12
C VAL A 57 -2.50 -5.08 -14.00
N PHE A 58 -3.20 -5.58 -12.97
CA PHE A 58 -3.52 -7.00 -12.85
C PHE A 58 -4.38 -7.51 -14.00
N ALA A 59 -5.33 -6.71 -14.47
CA ALA A 59 -6.19 -7.15 -15.56
C ALA A 59 -5.46 -7.27 -16.90
N TRP A 60 -4.50 -6.37 -17.14
CA TRP A 60 -3.74 -6.32 -18.38
C TRP A 60 -2.53 -7.26 -18.40
N PHE A 61 -1.83 -7.37 -17.27
CA PHE A 61 -0.56 -8.10 -17.16
C PHE A 61 -0.62 -9.31 -16.23
N GLY A 62 -1.70 -9.49 -15.47
CA GLY A 62 -1.87 -10.66 -14.62
C GLY A 62 -1.96 -11.95 -15.42
N SER A 63 -1.61 -13.05 -14.78
CA SER A 63 -1.71 -14.38 -15.40
C SER A 63 -3.17 -14.78 -15.71
N ALA A 64 -4.12 -14.19 -15.00
CA ALA A 64 -5.54 -14.24 -15.34
C ALA A 64 -5.88 -13.15 -16.38
N ARG A 65 -6.11 -13.54 -17.64
CA ARG A 65 -6.63 -12.63 -18.68
C ARG A 65 -8.05 -12.18 -18.30
N LEU A 66 -8.17 -11.01 -17.68
CA LEU A 66 -9.46 -10.42 -17.30
C LEU A 66 -9.97 -9.54 -18.45
N SER A 67 -11.16 -9.83 -18.98
CA SER A 67 -11.86 -8.89 -19.85
C SER A 67 -12.24 -7.62 -19.07
N LEU A 68 -12.47 -6.49 -19.74
CA LEU A 68 -12.95 -5.25 -19.10
C LEU A 68 -14.20 -5.48 -18.23
N SER A 69 -15.12 -6.37 -18.64
CA SER A 69 -16.27 -6.77 -17.83
C SER A 69 -15.89 -7.57 -16.59
N ALA A 70 -14.84 -8.40 -16.67
CA ALA A 70 -14.30 -9.10 -15.52
C ALA A 70 -13.57 -8.14 -14.56
N ILE A 71 -12.91 -7.09 -15.04
CA ILE A 71 -12.33 -6.02 -14.18
C ILE A 71 -13.42 -5.30 -13.39
N GLY A 72 -14.48 -4.86 -14.08
CA GLY A 72 -15.61 -4.19 -13.44
C GLY A 72 -16.25 -5.09 -12.38
N ARG A 73 -16.47 -6.37 -12.71
CA ARG A 73 -16.94 -7.36 -11.75
C ARG A 73 -15.97 -7.52 -10.58
N GLN A 74 -14.67 -7.63 -10.82
CA GLN A 74 -13.64 -7.78 -9.79
C GLN A 74 -13.62 -6.60 -8.80
N LEU A 75 -13.81 -5.37 -9.29
CA LEU A 75 -13.90 -4.16 -8.46
C LEU A 75 -15.15 -4.20 -7.59
N VAL A 76 -16.31 -4.52 -8.18
CA VAL A 76 -17.59 -4.58 -7.45
C VAL A 76 -17.60 -5.75 -6.47
N THR A 77 -16.93 -6.87 -6.76
CA THR A 77 -16.82 -8.01 -5.85
C THR A 77 -15.60 -7.93 -4.94
N ASN A 78 -14.82 -6.84 -4.97
CA ASN A 78 -13.62 -6.73 -4.16
C ASN A 78 -14.02 -6.58 -2.67
N PRO A 79 -13.67 -7.54 -1.80
CA PRO A 79 -14.11 -7.51 -0.41
C PRO A 79 -13.61 -6.28 0.35
N LEU A 80 -12.45 -5.71 -0.03
CA LEU A 80 -11.95 -4.47 0.58
C LEU A 80 -12.82 -3.27 0.19
N ILE A 81 -13.20 -3.17 -1.09
CA ILE A 81 -14.06 -2.09 -1.57
C ILE A 81 -15.45 -2.22 -0.94
N LEU A 82 -16.02 -3.42 -0.96
CA LEU A 82 -17.32 -3.71 -0.35
C LEU A 82 -17.33 -3.41 1.15
N ALA A 83 -16.29 -3.78 1.89
CA ALA A 83 -16.19 -3.47 3.32
C ALA A 83 -16.12 -1.96 3.58
N CYS A 84 -15.31 -1.22 2.80
CA CYS A 84 -15.24 0.25 2.93
C CYS A 84 -16.57 0.92 2.59
N VAL A 85 -17.20 0.55 1.47
CA VAL A 85 -18.50 1.09 1.06
C VAL A 85 -19.57 0.75 2.09
N GLY A 86 -19.60 -0.50 2.59
CA GLY A 86 -20.51 -0.91 3.65
C GLY A 86 -20.34 -0.08 4.92
N GLY A 87 -19.10 0.12 5.38
CA GLY A 87 -18.82 0.97 6.54
C GLY A 87 -19.26 2.43 6.35
N ILE A 88 -19.00 3.01 5.18
CA ILE A 88 -19.43 4.38 4.85
C ILE A 88 -20.97 4.48 4.82
N LEU A 89 -21.65 3.52 4.20
CA LEU A 89 -23.11 3.50 4.12
C LEU A 89 -23.75 3.33 5.51
N LEU A 90 -23.22 2.44 6.35
CA LEU A 90 -23.68 2.26 7.73
C LEU A 90 -23.55 3.57 8.51
N GLN A 91 -22.41 4.25 8.37
CA GLN A 91 -22.18 5.54 9.02
C GLN A 91 -23.13 6.63 8.50
N ALA A 92 -23.36 6.68 7.18
CA ALA A 92 -24.22 7.69 6.54
C ALA A 92 -25.71 7.53 6.90
N VAL A 93 -26.17 6.29 7.07
CA VAL A 93 -27.55 5.98 7.49
C VAL A 93 -27.71 6.12 9.01
N GLY A 94 -26.62 6.31 9.77
CA GLY A 94 -26.64 6.40 11.23
C GLY A 94 -27.02 5.09 11.92
N LEU A 95 -26.79 3.95 11.23
CA LEU A 95 -27.14 2.64 11.77
C LEU A 95 -26.09 2.22 12.80
N HIS A 96 -26.49 2.19 14.07
CA HIS A 96 -25.65 1.68 15.14
C HIS A 96 -25.63 0.15 15.08
N LEU A 97 -24.43 -0.43 15.15
CA LEU A 97 -24.28 -1.88 15.20
C LEU A 97 -24.78 -2.42 16.55
N PRO A 98 -25.38 -3.62 16.59
CA PRO A 98 -25.72 -4.31 17.83
C PRO A 98 -24.52 -4.39 18.80
N PRO A 99 -24.76 -4.30 20.12
CA PRO A 99 -23.70 -4.42 21.11
C PRO A 99 -22.96 -5.76 20.95
N GLY A 100 -21.64 -5.68 20.82
CA GLY A 100 -20.75 -6.84 20.61
C GLY A 100 -20.19 -6.98 19.18
N ILE A 101 -20.89 -6.48 18.14
CA ILE A 101 -20.39 -6.56 16.76
C ILE A 101 -19.21 -5.60 16.56
N GLU A 102 -19.32 -4.36 17.02
CA GLU A 102 -18.26 -3.36 16.85
C GLU A 102 -16.94 -3.78 17.54
N PRO A 103 -16.92 -4.24 18.81
CA PRO A 103 -15.70 -4.79 19.41
C PRO A 103 -15.13 -6.00 18.65
N ALA A 104 -15.99 -6.89 18.14
CA ALA A 104 -15.54 -8.06 17.37
C ALA A 104 -14.89 -7.65 16.04
N LEU A 105 -15.51 -6.74 15.29
CA LEU A 105 -14.95 -6.18 14.06
C LEU A 105 -13.63 -5.42 14.35
N GLY A 106 -13.58 -4.67 15.45
CA GLY A 106 -12.37 -3.99 15.91
C GLY A 106 -11.22 -4.96 16.20
N ALA A 107 -11.51 -6.06 16.91
CA ALA A 107 -10.53 -7.11 17.20
C ALA A 107 -10.02 -7.80 15.93
N LEU A 108 -10.90 -8.10 14.98
CA LEU A 108 -10.52 -8.67 13.67
C LEU A 108 -9.66 -7.68 12.87
N GLY A 109 -10.00 -6.39 12.88
CA GLY A 109 -9.22 -5.34 12.25
C GLY A 109 -7.81 -5.25 12.85
N ALA A 110 -7.69 -5.23 14.17
CA ALA A 110 -6.41 -5.21 14.87
C ALA A 110 -5.57 -6.48 14.60
N ALA A 111 -6.21 -7.65 14.52
CA ALA A 111 -5.54 -8.91 14.22
C ALA A 111 -5.10 -9.05 12.76
N SER A 112 -5.70 -8.30 11.82
CA SER A 112 -5.42 -8.43 10.39
C SER A 112 -3.95 -8.13 10.03
N MET A 113 -3.34 -7.13 10.67
CA MET A 113 -1.95 -6.74 10.42
C MET A 113 -0.95 -7.82 10.86
N PRO A 114 -0.95 -8.32 12.11
CA PRO A 114 -0.01 -9.36 12.53
C PRO A 114 -0.22 -10.67 11.76
N LEU A 115 -1.46 -11.05 11.43
CA LEU A 115 -1.73 -12.21 10.58
C LEU A 115 -1.17 -12.04 9.17
N GLY A 116 -1.33 -10.87 8.56
CA GLY A 116 -0.76 -10.55 7.26
C GLY A 116 0.77 -10.67 7.24
N LEU A 117 1.44 -10.16 8.28
CA LEU A 117 2.90 -10.27 8.44
C LEU A 117 3.35 -11.72 8.65
N LEU A 118 2.62 -12.52 9.43
CA LEU A 118 2.90 -13.94 9.61
C LEU A 118 2.79 -14.71 8.29
N CYS A 119 1.76 -14.43 7.49
CA CYS A 119 1.60 -15.02 6.16
C CYS A 119 2.73 -14.64 5.20
N ILE A 120 3.19 -13.38 5.23
CA ILE A 120 4.34 -12.92 4.45
C ILE A 120 5.59 -13.67 4.87
N GLY A 121 5.86 -13.77 6.18
CA GLY A 121 7.00 -14.50 6.72
C GLY A 121 7.01 -15.97 6.32
N ALA A 122 5.86 -16.64 6.39
CA ALA A 122 5.70 -18.03 5.95
C ALA A 122 5.86 -18.21 4.43
N ALA A 123 5.59 -17.17 3.64
CA ALA A 123 5.71 -17.19 2.18
C ALA A 123 7.12 -16.81 1.67
N LEU A 124 8.04 -16.40 2.55
CA LEU A 124 9.40 -16.06 2.16
C LEU A 124 10.15 -17.31 1.71
N ARG A 125 10.73 -17.24 0.51
CA ARG A 125 11.55 -18.30 -0.07
C ARG A 125 12.96 -17.77 -0.30
N PHE A 126 13.90 -18.18 0.54
CA PHE A 126 15.30 -17.76 0.44
C PHE A 126 16.01 -18.39 -0.77
N ASP A 127 15.58 -19.59 -1.19
CA ASP A 127 16.16 -20.29 -2.34
C ASP A 127 15.96 -19.54 -3.67
N ALA A 128 14.91 -18.72 -3.76
CA ALA A 128 14.60 -17.88 -4.92
C ALA A 128 15.13 -16.43 -4.79
N ALA A 129 15.80 -16.09 -3.68
CA ALA A 129 16.22 -14.72 -3.40
C ALA A 129 17.14 -14.13 -4.50
N ARG A 130 18.00 -14.96 -5.12
CA ARG A 130 18.89 -14.52 -6.20
C ARG A 130 18.13 -14.13 -7.47
N SER A 131 17.08 -14.86 -7.86
CA SER A 131 16.31 -14.55 -9.08
C SER A 131 15.39 -13.34 -8.89
N TRP A 132 15.03 -13.02 -7.64
CA TRP A 132 14.20 -11.87 -7.29
C TRP A 132 14.96 -10.60 -6.94
N ALA A 133 16.30 -10.65 -6.87
CA ALA A 133 17.13 -9.51 -6.50
C ALA A 133 16.87 -8.27 -7.38
N ALA A 134 16.84 -8.44 -8.71
CA ALA A 134 16.58 -7.33 -9.62
C ALA A 134 15.14 -6.79 -9.52
N PRO A 135 14.06 -7.61 -9.53
CA PRO A 135 12.70 -7.16 -9.26
C PRO A 135 12.57 -6.38 -7.93
N ILE A 136 13.10 -6.92 -6.84
CA ILE A 136 13.07 -6.28 -5.50
C ILE A 136 13.83 -4.95 -5.52
N PHE A 137 15.00 -4.91 -6.16
CA PHE A 137 15.76 -3.68 -6.31
C PHE A 137 14.98 -2.63 -7.09
N THR A 138 14.40 -2.99 -8.24
CA THR A 138 13.63 -2.06 -9.07
C THR A 138 12.41 -1.50 -8.34
N SER A 139 11.66 -2.33 -7.62
CA SER A 139 10.51 -1.84 -6.84
C SER A 139 10.96 -0.97 -5.66
N SER A 140 12.08 -1.30 -5.02
CA SER A 140 12.61 -0.53 -3.89
C SER A 140 13.14 0.83 -4.31
N VAL A 141 13.85 0.93 -5.44
CA VAL A 141 14.30 2.21 -6.01
C VAL A 141 13.10 3.07 -6.42
N ALA A 142 12.12 2.47 -7.11
CA ALA A 142 10.89 3.18 -7.45
C ALA A 142 10.20 3.70 -6.18
N LYS A 143 10.14 2.88 -5.13
CA LYS A 143 9.41 3.24 -3.90
C LYS A 143 10.12 4.29 -3.05
N PHE A 144 11.42 4.15 -2.80
CA PHE A 144 12.15 5.00 -1.85
C PHE A 144 12.86 6.19 -2.51
N ALA A 145 13.06 6.18 -3.83
CA ALA A 145 13.69 7.29 -4.54
C ALA A 145 12.71 7.99 -5.50
N LEU A 146 12.10 7.24 -6.43
CA LEU A 146 11.29 7.86 -7.49
C LEU A 146 9.99 8.47 -6.95
N MET A 147 9.21 7.73 -6.16
CA MET A 147 7.92 8.21 -5.63
C MET A 147 8.08 9.43 -4.68
N PRO A 148 9.03 9.44 -3.73
CA PRO A 148 9.25 10.60 -2.87
C PRO A 148 9.77 11.81 -3.65
N ALA A 149 10.71 11.61 -4.60
CA ALA A 149 11.23 12.70 -5.43
C ALA A 149 10.13 13.31 -6.32
N ALA A 150 9.31 12.47 -6.96
CA ALA A 150 8.18 12.93 -7.77
C ALA A 150 7.15 13.69 -6.93
N THR A 151 6.87 13.22 -5.72
CA THR A 151 5.92 13.88 -4.81
C THR A 151 6.47 15.18 -4.26
N PHE A 152 7.75 15.23 -3.91
CA PHE A 152 8.41 16.47 -3.51
C PHE A 152 8.35 17.50 -4.64
N ALA A 153 8.73 17.13 -5.87
CA ALA A 153 8.67 18.01 -7.03
C ALA A 153 7.25 18.52 -7.31
N ALA A 154 6.25 17.63 -7.29
CA ALA A 154 4.84 18.00 -7.46
C ALA A 154 4.38 18.96 -6.34
N ALA A 155 4.70 18.65 -5.09
CA ALA A 155 4.31 19.45 -3.95
C ALA A 155 4.90 20.87 -3.99
N GLN A 156 6.14 21.02 -4.50
CA GLN A 156 6.75 22.32 -4.75
C GLN A 156 6.02 23.11 -5.84
N ILE A 157 5.62 22.45 -6.94
CA ILE A 157 4.86 23.09 -8.04
C ILE A 157 3.49 23.59 -7.55
N PHE A 158 2.82 22.81 -6.69
CA PHE A 158 1.52 23.17 -6.13
C PHE A 158 1.59 24.06 -4.87
N GLY A 159 2.79 24.41 -4.40
CA GLY A 159 2.98 25.28 -3.24
C GLY A 159 2.44 24.71 -1.93
N LEU A 160 2.58 23.41 -1.69
CA LEU A 160 2.15 22.78 -0.44
C LEU A 160 2.93 23.37 0.75
N GLY A 161 2.21 23.69 1.83
CA GLY A 161 2.84 24.11 3.09
C GLY A 161 3.70 23.00 3.71
N SER A 162 4.68 23.37 4.53
CA SER A 162 5.72 22.46 5.05
C SER A 162 5.17 21.21 5.75
N HIS A 163 4.14 21.37 6.57
CA HIS A 163 3.48 20.23 7.23
C HIS A 163 2.75 19.28 6.27
N ALA A 164 2.16 19.80 5.19
CA ALA A 164 1.51 18.95 4.19
C ALA A 164 2.56 18.24 3.31
N LEU A 165 3.63 18.95 2.96
CA LEU A 165 4.77 18.44 2.21
C LEU A 165 5.45 17.27 2.91
N ILE A 166 5.82 17.43 4.19
CA ILE A 166 6.52 16.38 4.95
C ILE A 166 5.68 15.11 5.05
N ILE A 167 4.36 15.23 5.25
CA ILE A 167 3.46 14.08 5.32
C ILE A 167 3.25 13.44 3.94
N ALA A 168 3.09 14.23 2.88
CA ALA A 168 2.94 13.70 1.52
C ALA A 168 4.17 12.90 1.09
N VAL A 169 5.37 13.43 1.35
CA VAL A 169 6.65 12.77 1.03
C VAL A 169 6.86 11.54 1.93
N LEU A 170 6.56 11.64 3.23
CA LEU A 170 6.57 10.50 4.16
C LEU A 170 5.76 9.34 3.60
N PHE A 171 4.51 9.59 3.15
CA PHE A 171 3.62 8.55 2.64
C PHE A 171 4.16 7.83 1.41
N GLN A 172 4.93 8.52 0.58
CA GLN A 172 5.61 7.88 -0.55
C GLN A 172 6.84 7.07 -0.15
N ALA A 173 7.51 7.45 0.93
CA ALA A 173 8.69 6.76 1.43
C ALA A 173 8.37 5.52 2.27
N LEU A 174 7.11 5.24 2.58
CA LEU A 174 6.71 4.06 3.37
C LEU A 174 6.96 2.76 2.60
N PRO A 175 7.29 1.64 3.26
CA PRO A 175 7.32 0.34 2.59
C PRO A 175 5.95 -0.04 2.03
N THR A 176 5.92 -0.96 1.05
CA THR A 176 4.66 -1.44 0.48
C THR A 176 3.72 -2.06 1.52
N ALA A 177 2.42 -2.07 1.21
CA ALA A 177 1.39 -2.61 2.09
C ALA A 177 1.50 -4.13 2.24
N SER A 178 1.26 -4.65 3.45
CA SER A 178 1.14 -6.10 3.67
C SER A 178 -0.02 -6.73 2.87
N SER A 179 -1.08 -5.95 2.60
CA SER A 179 -2.20 -6.36 1.75
C SER A 179 -1.83 -6.60 0.28
N SER A 180 -0.68 -6.10 -0.19
CA SER A 180 -0.18 -6.36 -1.55
C SER A 180 0.08 -7.84 -1.81
N TYR A 181 0.55 -8.58 -0.79
CA TYR A 181 0.76 -10.03 -0.88
C TYR A 181 -0.55 -10.79 -1.07
N ILE A 182 -1.56 -10.47 -0.26
CA ILE A 182 -2.89 -11.08 -0.35
C ILE A 182 -3.49 -10.80 -1.72
N LEU A 183 -3.38 -9.55 -2.21
CA LEU A 183 -3.91 -9.17 -3.51
C LEU A 183 -3.18 -9.88 -4.67
N ALA A 184 -1.84 -9.99 -4.59
CA ALA A 184 -1.08 -10.75 -5.58
C ALA A 184 -1.54 -12.22 -5.64
N ARG A 185 -1.78 -12.84 -4.49
CA ARG A 185 -2.28 -14.22 -4.43
C ARG A 185 -3.70 -14.37 -4.99
N GLN A 186 -4.58 -13.41 -4.73
CA GLN A 186 -5.97 -13.43 -5.20
C GLN A 186 -6.12 -13.10 -6.70
N LEU A 187 -5.27 -12.23 -7.23
CA LEU A 187 -5.38 -11.71 -8.60
C LEU A 187 -4.39 -12.37 -9.59
N GLY A 188 -3.69 -13.43 -9.19
CA GLY A 188 -2.77 -14.16 -10.08
C GLY A 188 -1.45 -13.42 -10.36
N GLY A 189 -0.95 -12.66 -9.38
CA GLY A 189 0.42 -12.15 -9.37
C GLY A 189 1.42 -13.12 -8.75
N ASP A 190 2.70 -12.77 -8.80
CA ASP A 190 3.76 -13.53 -8.14
C ASP A 190 3.76 -13.21 -6.63
N ALA A 191 3.00 -13.99 -5.86
CA ALA A 191 2.84 -13.80 -4.42
C ALA A 191 4.15 -14.05 -3.63
N PRO A 192 4.95 -15.11 -3.90
CA PRO A 192 6.25 -15.28 -3.26
C PRO A 192 7.21 -14.10 -3.51
N LEU A 193 7.29 -13.58 -4.75
CA LEU A 193 8.06 -12.37 -5.03
C LEU A 193 7.53 -11.17 -4.23
N MET A 194 6.21 -10.97 -4.18
CA MET A 194 5.58 -9.87 -3.44
C MET A 194 5.87 -9.96 -1.93
N ALA A 195 5.91 -11.17 -1.37
CA ALA A 195 6.34 -11.39 0.02
C ALA A 195 7.79 -10.94 0.23
N GLY A 196 8.70 -11.32 -0.68
CA GLY A 196 10.09 -10.87 -0.69
C GLY A 196 10.22 -9.36 -0.76
N ILE A 197 9.53 -8.71 -1.71
CA ILE A 197 9.49 -7.24 -1.83
C ILE A 197 9.03 -6.60 -0.52
N THR A 198 7.94 -7.10 0.06
CA THR A 198 7.35 -6.52 1.28
C THR A 198 8.30 -6.63 2.46
N ALA A 199 8.94 -7.78 2.64
CA ALA A 199 9.91 -7.98 3.72
C ALA A 199 11.16 -7.10 3.52
N THR A 200 11.74 -7.10 2.32
CA THR A 200 12.92 -6.28 2.01
C THR A 200 12.63 -4.79 2.16
N GLN A 201 11.53 -4.29 1.61
CA GLN A 201 11.17 -2.88 1.76
C GLN A 201 10.87 -2.53 3.21
N THR A 202 10.27 -3.42 3.99
CA THR A 202 10.04 -3.18 5.43
C THR A 202 11.36 -2.97 6.17
N LEU A 203 12.38 -3.79 5.89
CA LEU A 203 13.73 -3.63 6.46
C LEU A 203 14.42 -2.36 5.95
N LEU A 204 14.39 -2.11 4.64
CA LEU A 204 14.97 -0.89 4.05
C LEU A 204 14.28 0.38 4.56
N GLY A 205 12.97 0.32 4.80
CA GLY A 205 12.15 1.42 5.31
C GLY A 205 12.60 1.94 6.67
N ILE A 206 13.23 1.10 7.50
CA ILE A 206 13.80 1.52 8.80
C ILE A 206 14.79 2.66 8.62
N ALA A 207 15.63 2.61 7.58
CA ALA A 207 16.58 3.66 7.25
C ALA A 207 16.03 4.66 6.22
N ALA A 208 15.34 4.18 5.19
CA ALA A 208 14.88 5.01 4.08
C ALA A 208 13.84 6.05 4.51
N VAL A 209 12.89 5.68 5.40
CA VAL A 209 11.85 6.62 5.85
C VAL A 209 12.46 7.82 6.61
N PRO A 210 13.28 7.62 7.67
CA PRO A 210 13.94 8.74 8.34
C PRO A 210 14.81 9.59 7.42
N ILE A 211 15.59 8.96 6.52
CA ILE A 211 16.46 9.67 5.58
C ILE A 211 15.62 10.57 4.66
N VAL A 212 14.58 10.03 4.04
CA VAL A 212 13.74 10.80 3.12
C VAL A 212 13.05 11.95 3.84
N VAL A 213 12.53 11.72 5.06
CA VAL A 213 11.90 12.77 5.86
C VAL A 213 12.90 13.86 6.25
N ALA A 214 14.13 13.49 6.64
CA ALA A 214 15.19 14.43 7.00
C ALA A 214 15.67 15.30 5.83
N LEU A 215 15.49 14.84 4.58
CA LEU A 215 15.82 15.58 3.37
C LEU A 215 14.73 16.59 2.96
N VAL A 216 13.53 16.54 3.58
CA VAL A 216 12.48 17.51 3.32
C VAL A 216 12.80 18.81 4.09
N PRO A 217 12.92 19.96 3.41
CA PRO A 217 13.14 21.25 4.06
C PRO A 217 11.96 21.63 4.96
N ALA A 218 12.29 22.24 6.10
CA ALA A 218 11.34 22.68 7.13
C ALA A 218 10.53 23.92 6.71
#